data_AF-A0A519DBK4-F1
#
_entry.id   AF-A0A519DBK4-F1
#
_cell.length_a   1.000
_cell.length_b   1.000
_cell.length_c   1.000
_cell.angle_alpha   90.00
_cell.angle_beta   90.00
_cell.angle_gamma   90.00
#
_symmetry.space_group_name_H-M   'P 1'
#
loop_
_entity.id
_entity.type
_entity.pdbx_description
1 polymer ?
#
loop_
_entity_poly.entity_id
_entity_poly.type
_entity_poly.pdbx_seq_one_letter_code
_entity_poly.pdbx_strand_id
1 'polypeptide(L)' 'MVRWIATVWYRHDAHNVDVTHELEELGDLQELIERGPHWDTIAKIEVTRVTLNKTPLTIEQAEKL' A
#
# COMPACT_ATOMS: atom_id res chain seq x y z
N MET A 1 12.59 -11.16 -3.63
CA MET A 1 12.29 -11.25 -2.16
C MET A 1 11.28 -10.17 -1.83
N VAL A 2 10.22 -10.49 -1.09
CA VAL A 2 9.17 -9.51 -0.74
C VAL A 2 9.76 -8.36 0.07
N ARG A 3 9.53 -7.12 -0.39
CA ARG A 3 10.00 -5.90 0.27
C ARG A 3 8.86 -5.08 0.84
N TRP A 4 7.69 -5.17 0.21
CA TRP A 4 6.52 -4.36 0.53
C TRP A 4 5.27 -5.24 0.67
N ILE A 5 4.38 -4.81 1.54
CA ILE A 5 3.01 -5.30 1.62
C ILE A 5 2.11 -4.12 1.26
N ALA A 6 1.30 -4.30 0.23
CA ALA A 6 0.29 -3.34 -0.17
C ALA A 6 -1.10 -3.91 0.11
N THR A 7 -1.88 -3.22 0.93
CA THR A 7 -3.30 -3.52 1.13
C THR A 7 -4.12 -2.49 0.35
N VAL A 8 -4.99 -2.96 -0.52
CA VAL A 8 -5.89 -2.13 -1.34
C VAL A 8 -7.31 -2.36 -0.86
N TRP A 9 -7.99 -1.29 -0.45
CA TRP A 9 -9.41 -1.33 -0.09
C TRP A 9 -10.24 -0.87 -1.29
N TYR A 10 -11.11 -1.73 -1.79
CA TYR A 10 -12.08 -1.44 -2.83
C TYR A 10 -13.46 -1.20 -2.23
N ARG A 11 -14.19 -0.22 -2.74
CA ARG A 11 -15.59 0.05 -2.43
C ARG A 11 -16.43 -1.05 -3.07
N HIS A 12 -17.24 -1.70 -2.24
CA HIS A 12 -18.26 -2.64 -2.69
C HIS A 12 -19.59 -2.23 -2.06
N ASP A 13 -20.71 -2.55 -2.71
CA ASP A 13 -22.03 -1.95 -2.46
C ASP A 13 -22.48 -1.88 -0.99
N ALA A 14 -22.04 -2.81 -0.13
CA ALA A 14 -22.40 -2.86 1.29
C ALA A 14 -21.23 -2.67 2.27
N HIS A 15 -19.98 -2.73 1.79
CA HIS A 15 -18.77 -2.71 2.63
C HIS A 15 -17.52 -2.52 1.77
N ASN A 16 -16.41 -2.10 2.37
CA ASN A 16 -15.13 -2.13 1.68
C ASN A 16 -14.56 -3.55 1.71
N VAL A 17 -13.96 -3.98 0.61
CA VAL A 17 -13.20 -5.24 0.49
C VAL A 17 -11.73 -4.89 0.44
N ASP A 18 -10.94 -5.45 1.35
CA ASP A 18 -9.49 -5.30 1.35
C ASP A 18 -8.78 -6.51 0.76
N VAL A 19 -7.77 -6.25 -0.07
CA VAL A 19 -6.92 -7.27 -0.68
C VAL A 19 -5.48 -6.92 -0.40
N THR A 20 -4.74 -7.88 0.16
CA THR A 20 -3.33 -7.71 0.52
C THR A 20 -2.42 -8.41 -0.46
N HIS A 21 -1.37 -7.72 -0.88
CA HIS A 21 -0.43 -8.15 -1.89
C HIS A 21 1.01 -7.97 -1.42
N GLU A 22 1.83 -8.97 -1.71
CA GLU A 22 3.26 -8.93 -1.49
C GLU A 22 3.94 -8.40 -2.76
N LEU A 23 4.76 -7.35 -2.62
CA LEU A 23 5.45 -6.71 -3.74
C LEU A 23 6.97 -6.75 -3.53
N GLU A 24 7.70 -6.93 -4.62
CA GLU A 24 9.16 -6.80 -4.62
C GLU A 24 9.57 -5.34 -4.88
N GLU A 25 8.89 -4.67 -5.81
CA GLU A 25 9.10 -3.27 -6.14
C GLU A 25 7.81 -2.45 -5.99
N LEU A 26 7.92 -1.15 -5.70
CA LEU A 26 6.74 -0.28 -5.64
C LEU A 26 6.10 -0.08 -7.03
N GLY A 27 6.86 -0.25 -8.11
CA GLY A 27 6.33 -0.21 -9.48
C GLY A 27 5.30 -1.32 -9.75
N ASP A 28 5.46 -2.48 -9.11
CA ASP A 28 4.53 -3.62 -9.21
C ASP A 28 3.10 -3.23 -8.77
N LEU A 29 2.96 -2.21 -7.91
CA LEU A 29 1.66 -1.70 -7.49
C LEU A 29 0.88 -1.09 -8.66
N GLN A 30 1.54 -0.39 -9.58
CA GLN A 30 0.86 0.19 -10.74
C GLN A 30 0.25 -0.91 -11.61
N GLU A 31 1.02 -1.95 -11.93
CA GLU A 31 0.52 -3.09 -12.70
C GLU A 31 -0.67 -3.76 -12.00
N LEU A 32 -0.63 -3.85 -10.67
CA LEU A 32 -1.70 -4.41 -9.88
C LEU A 32 -2.98 -3.59 -9.99
N ILE A 33 -2.89 -2.26 -9.87
CA ILE A 33 -4.04 -1.37 -10.00
C ILE A 33 -4.60 -1.41 -11.43
N GLU A 34 -3.76 -1.45 -12.45
CA GLU A 34 -4.19 -1.49 -13.85
C GLU A 34 -4.85 -2.82 -14.25
N ARG A 35 -4.41 -3.94 -13.65
CA ARG A 35 -4.95 -5.28 -13.92
C ARG A 35 -6.12 -5.66 -13.02
N GLY A 36 -6.31 -4.94 -11.92
CA GLY A 36 -7.32 -5.21 -10.92
C GLY A 36 -8.72 -4.71 -11.28
N PRO A 37 -9.62 -4.59 -10.29
CA PRO A 37 -10.88 -3.88 -10.42
C PRO A 37 -10.68 -2.45 -10.92
N HIS A 38 -11.74 -1.84 -11.46
CA HIS A 38 -11.69 -0.45 -11.94
C HIS A 38 -11.16 0.50 -10.85
N TRP A 39 -10.18 1.34 -11.17
CA TRP A 39 -9.46 2.19 -10.21
C TRP A 39 -10.36 3.14 -9.41
N ASP A 40 -11.48 3.59 -9.98
CA ASP A 40 -12.50 4.39 -9.27
C ASP A 40 -13.11 3.68 -8.05
N THR A 41 -13.00 2.35 -7.99
CA THR A 41 -13.47 1.58 -6.82
C THR A 41 -12.48 1.63 -5.67
N ILE A 42 -11.25 2.12 -5.85
CA ILE A 42 -10.24 2.15 -4.79
C ILE A 42 -10.59 3.25 -3.77
N ALA A 43 -10.81 2.84 -2.51
CA ALA A 43 -11.02 3.75 -1.39
C ALA A 43 -9.70 4.20 -0.73
N LYS A 44 -8.77 3.26 -0.59
CA LYS A 44 -7.49 3.46 0.11
C LYS A 44 -6.47 2.46 -0.42
N ILE A 45 -5.20 2.87 -0.46
CA ILE A 45 -4.06 1.96 -0.56
C ILE A 45 -3.15 2.25 0.62
N GLU A 46 -2.71 1.22 1.32
CA GLU A 46 -1.70 1.30 2.37
C GLU A 46 -0.53 0.44 1.97
N VAL A 47 0.67 1.02 1.98
CA VAL A 47 1.90 0.33 1.61
C VAL A 47 2.83 0.35 2.81
N THR A 48 3.24 -0.83 3.25
CA THR A 48 4.14 -1.02 4.38
C THR A 48 5.40 -1.76 3.93
N ARG A 49 6.55 -1.38 4.49
CA ARG A 49 7.80 -2.10 4.24
C ARG A 49 7.88 -3.30 5.18
N VAL A 50 8.14 -4.50 4.64
CA VAL A 50 8.18 -5.75 5.42
C VAL A 50 9.26 -5.73 6.50
N THR A 51 10.37 -5.03 6.27
CA THR A 51 11.47 -4.92 7.23
C THR A 51 11.68 -3.47 7.67
N LEU A 52 11.39 -3.18 8.93
CA LEU A 52 11.79 -1.95 9.62
C LEU A 52 13.24 -2.09 10.08
N ASN A 53 14.19 -1.80 9.20
CA ASN A 53 15.61 -1.75 9.58
C ASN A 53 16.05 -0.34 10.01
N LYS A 54 15.13 0.46 10.59
CA LYS A 54 15.45 1.82 11.04
C LYS A 54 14.68 2.18 12.30
N THR A 55 15.40 2.85 13.20
CA THR A 55 14.84 3.65 14.28
C THR A 55 13.72 4.53 13.71
N PRO A 56 12.55 4.60 14.37
CA PRO A 56 11.47 5.50 13.96
C PRO A 56 12.00 6.92 13.79
N LEU A 57 11.48 7.66 12.81
CA LEU A 57 11.79 9.07 12.66
C LEU A 57 11.45 9.79 13.98
N THR A 58 12.38 10.58 14.52
CA THR A 58 12.03 11.41 15.68
C THR A 58 11.09 12.54 15.25
N ILE A 59 10.34 13.11 16.19
CA ILE A 59 9.40 14.20 15.91
C ILE A 59 10.13 15.37 15.22
N GLU A 60 11.33 15.69 15.70
CA GLU A 60 12.18 16.77 15.17
C GLU A 60 12.70 16.51 13.75
N GLN A 61 12.77 15.23 13.33
CA GLN A 61 13.14 14.86 11.96
C GLN A 61 11.95 14.94 11.01
N ALA A 62 10.73 14.73 11.51
CA ALA A 62 9.51 14.76 10.71
C ALA A 62 9.09 16.20 10.37
N GLU A 63 9.30 17.14 11.29
CA GLU A 63 9.00 18.57 11.10
C GLU A 63 9.88 19.27 10.03
N LYS A 64 10.93 18.60 9.55
CA LYS A 64 11.90 19.15 8.57
C LYS A 64 11.76 18.58 7.15
N LEU A 65 10.78 17.71 6.91
CA LEU A 65 10.44 17.14 5.60
C LEU A 65 9.35 17.96 4.91
#